data_AF-A0A8J6PHE8-F1
#
_entry.id   AF-A0A8J6PHE8-F1
#
_cell.length_a   1.000
_cell.length_b   1.000
_cell.length_c   1.000
_cell.angle_alpha   90.00
_cell.angle_beta   90.00
_cell.angle_gamma   90.00
#
_symmetry.space_group_name_H-M   'P 1'
#
loop_
_entity.id
_entity.type
_entity.pdbx_description
1 polymer ?
#
loop_
_entity_poly.entity_id
_entity_poly.type
_entity_poly.pdbx_seq_one_letter_code
_entity_poly.pdbx_strand_id
1 'polypeptide(L)'
;LGIAIAAQVRDTGSGNSLDSARPADLLAVLDNLNRREAALRQEIDALQSTIGSLQQRGSGAALDEAKQRLSALQIQVGTAPAVGPGVRMSIDDPAGKVGPEVVLDAIQELRAAGAEAIQIGGRDGAPLRVAVNTWVGGRSGAVVVDGTTLAPPYTVVAIGDPPTLAAAVNIPGGVVDTVSRSGGRLGIEQADSVTVSATRDPAARHYAQPGN
;
A
#
# COMPACT_ATOMS: atom_id res chain seq x y z
N LEU A 1 9.23 56.76 -20.48
CA LEU A 1 8.13 55.85 -20.88
C LEU A 1 8.73 54.45 -20.98
N GLY A 2 8.43 53.58 -20.01
CA GLY A 2 9.12 52.31 -19.77
C GLY A 2 8.54 51.14 -20.56
N ILE A 3 9.40 50.21 -20.94
CA ILE A 3 9.06 48.95 -21.60
C ILE A 3 8.64 47.95 -20.53
N ALA A 4 7.46 47.35 -20.67
CA ALA A 4 7.02 46.24 -19.82
C ALA A 4 7.23 44.91 -20.56
N ILE A 5 7.93 43.97 -19.92
CA ILE A 5 8.05 42.58 -20.38
C ILE A 5 7.00 41.77 -19.62
N ALA A 6 6.02 41.22 -20.33
CA ALA A 6 5.09 40.27 -19.77
C ALA A 6 5.69 38.86 -19.90
N ALA A 7 6.01 38.22 -18.77
CA ALA A 7 6.34 36.80 -18.74
C ALA A 7 5.05 36.02 -18.47
N GLN A 8 4.58 35.26 -19.47
CA GLN A 8 3.45 34.36 -19.28
C GLN A 8 3.94 33.11 -18.54
N VAL A 9 3.50 32.92 -17.31
CA VAL A 9 3.75 31.70 -16.53
C VAL A 9 2.74 30.64 -16.98
N ARG A 10 3.22 29.50 -17.46
CA ARG A 10 2.40 28.32 -17.72
C ARG A 10 2.39 27.48 -16.45
N ASP A 11 1.25 27.46 -15.78
CA ASP A 11 1.00 26.61 -14.63
C ASP A 11 0.86 25.15 -15.11
N THR A 12 1.87 24.32 -14.85
CA THR A 12 1.77 22.86 -15.02
C THR A 12 1.31 22.26 -13.69
N GLY A 13 0.01 22.43 -13.41
CA GLY A 13 -0.68 21.79 -12.31
C GLY A 13 -0.50 20.28 -12.38
N SER A 14 0.34 19.75 -11.50
CA SER A 14 0.61 18.32 -11.34
C SER A 14 -0.41 17.75 -10.35
N GLY A 15 -1.66 17.65 -10.77
CA GLY A 15 -2.75 17.09 -9.97
C GLY A 15 -3.84 16.56 -10.90
N ASN A 16 -4.11 15.26 -10.81
CA ASN A 16 -5.12 14.50 -11.59
C ASN A 16 -4.83 14.22 -13.08
N SER A 17 -3.73 13.55 -13.40
CA SER A 17 -3.55 12.94 -14.74
C SER A 17 -4.42 11.69 -14.96
N LEU A 18 -5.00 11.10 -13.90
CA LEU A 18 -5.79 9.87 -13.98
C LEU A 18 -7.29 10.11 -14.21
N ASP A 19 -7.84 11.26 -13.80
CA ASP A 19 -9.24 11.64 -14.07
C ASP A 19 -9.50 11.99 -15.54
N SER A 20 -8.44 12.33 -16.28
CA SER A 20 -8.49 12.58 -17.73
C SER A 20 -7.93 11.41 -18.55
N ALA A 21 -7.44 10.35 -17.90
CA ALA A 21 -6.92 9.18 -18.58
C ALA A 21 -8.07 8.43 -19.26
N ARG A 22 -7.87 7.99 -20.50
CA ARG A 22 -8.89 7.21 -21.18
C ARG A 22 -9.02 5.87 -20.45
N PRO A 23 -10.23 5.29 -20.33
CA PRO A 23 -10.41 3.97 -19.71
C PRO A 23 -9.48 2.89 -20.28
N ALA A 24 -9.10 2.99 -21.55
CA ALA A 24 -8.12 2.11 -22.19
C ALA A 24 -6.70 2.25 -21.61
N ASP A 25 -6.27 3.46 -21.24
CA ASP A 25 -4.95 3.72 -20.67
C ASP A 25 -4.88 3.17 -19.23
N LEU A 26 -5.97 3.32 -18.46
CA LEU A 26 -6.10 2.73 -17.12
C LEU A 26 -6.09 1.19 -17.17
N LEU A 27 -6.76 0.60 -18.17
CA LEU A 27 -6.71 -0.84 -18.41
C LEU A 27 -5.30 -1.31 -18.80
N ALA A 28 -4.58 -0.54 -19.61
CA ALA A 28 -3.19 -0.86 -19.97
C ALA A 28 -2.24 -0.80 -18.76
N VAL A 29 -2.41 0.18 -17.87
CA VAL A 29 -1.65 0.26 -16.61
C VAL A 29 -1.96 -0.94 -15.71
N LEU A 30 -3.24 -1.26 -15.51
CA LEU A 30 -3.66 -2.41 -14.71
C LEU A 30 -3.13 -3.74 -15.28
N ASP A 31 -3.18 -3.92 -16.59
CA ASP A 31 -2.63 -5.10 -17.26
C ASP A 31 -1.10 -5.18 -17.11
N ASN A 32 -0.38 -4.06 -17.22
CA ASN A 32 1.06 -4.02 -16.97
C ASN A 32 1.40 -4.42 -15.52
N LEU A 33 0.66 -3.90 -14.54
CA LEU A 33 0.83 -4.25 -13.12
C LEU A 33 0.56 -5.75 -12.89
N ASN A 34 -0.51 -6.28 -13.47
CA ASN A 34 -0.85 -7.70 -13.39
C ASN A 34 0.21 -8.62 -14.00
N ARG A 35 0.82 -8.21 -15.12
CA ARG A 35 1.92 -8.95 -15.76
C ARG A 35 3.20 -8.91 -14.93
N ARG A 36 3.55 -7.74 -14.39
CA ARG A 36 4.69 -7.61 -13.46
C ARG A 36 4.52 -8.48 -12.24
N GLU A 37 3.34 -8.47 -11.62
CA GLU A 37 3.03 -9.34 -10.48
C GLU A 37 3.19 -10.83 -10.85
N ALA A 38 2.71 -11.25 -12.02
CA ALA A 38 2.86 -12.63 -12.48
C ALA A 38 4.33 -13.03 -12.69
N ALA A 39 5.16 -12.15 -13.26
CA ALA A 39 6.59 -12.39 -13.44
C ALA A 39 7.32 -12.52 -12.10
N LEU A 40 7.01 -11.64 -11.13
CA LEU A 40 7.60 -11.70 -9.78
C LEU A 40 7.26 -13.02 -9.07
N ARG A 41 6.04 -13.55 -9.27
CA ARG A 41 5.63 -14.85 -8.71
C ARG A 41 6.41 -16.02 -9.34
N GLN A 42 6.63 -16.02 -10.65
CA GLN A 42 7.47 -17.05 -11.28
C GLN A 42 8.90 -17.01 -10.75
N GLU A 43 9.44 -15.82 -10.52
CA GLU A 43 10.78 -15.66 -9.96
C GLU A 43 10.86 -16.20 -8.52
N ILE A 44 9.82 -15.98 -7.71
CA ILE A 44 9.68 -16.59 -6.38
C ILE A 44 9.74 -18.13 -6.47
N ASP A 45 8.94 -18.73 -7.35
CA ASP A 45 8.90 -20.19 -7.52
C ASP A 45 10.27 -20.75 -7.96
N ALA A 46 10.94 -20.07 -8.90
CA ALA A 46 12.27 -20.45 -9.37
C ALA A 46 13.35 -20.35 -8.28
N LEU A 47 13.30 -19.29 -7.45
CA LEU A 47 14.22 -19.11 -6.33
C LEU A 47 13.99 -20.15 -5.24
N GLN A 48 12.74 -20.49 -4.93
CA GLN A 48 12.43 -21.57 -3.98
C GLN A 48 13.02 -22.90 -4.43
N SER A 49 12.89 -23.25 -5.71
CA SER A 49 13.53 -24.45 -6.28
C SER A 49 15.06 -24.39 -6.21
N THR A 50 15.63 -23.21 -6.49
CA THR A 50 17.09 -22.99 -6.45
C THR A 50 17.63 -23.18 -5.03
N ILE A 51 16.98 -22.59 -4.03
CA ILE A 51 17.30 -22.73 -2.60
C ILE A 51 17.29 -24.20 -2.19
N GLY A 52 16.26 -24.95 -2.58
CA GLY A 52 16.18 -26.39 -2.29
C GLY A 52 17.38 -27.17 -2.84
N SER A 53 17.85 -26.82 -4.05
CA SER A 53 19.04 -27.44 -4.65
C SER A 53 20.35 -27.02 -3.96
N LEU A 54 20.47 -25.76 -3.51
CA LEU A 54 21.66 -25.23 -2.85
C LEU A 54 21.82 -25.77 -1.43
N GLN A 55 20.72 -25.97 -0.71
CA GLN A 55 20.70 -26.61 0.61
C GLN A 55 21.28 -28.02 0.57
N GLN A 56 20.98 -28.78 -0.49
CA GLN A 56 21.52 -30.13 -0.68
C GLN A 56 23.02 -30.15 -1.01
N ARG A 57 23.56 -29.05 -1.57
CA ARG A 57 24.95 -28.94 -2.06
C ARG A 57 25.91 -28.23 -1.10
N GLY A 58 25.42 -27.65 0.01
CA GLY A 58 26.25 -26.99 1.03
C GLY A 58 26.85 -25.64 0.62
N SER A 59 26.28 -24.94 -0.37
CA SER A 59 26.81 -23.66 -0.88
C SER A 59 26.28 -22.45 -0.09
N GLY A 60 26.91 -22.13 1.04
CA GLY A 60 26.43 -21.10 1.99
C GLY A 60 26.16 -19.71 1.40
N ALA A 61 27.14 -19.10 0.73
CA ALA A 61 26.99 -17.72 0.22
C ALA A 61 25.89 -17.60 -0.87
N ALA A 62 25.87 -18.52 -1.83
CA ALA A 62 24.84 -18.54 -2.88
C ALA A 62 23.44 -18.81 -2.31
N LEU A 63 23.35 -19.65 -1.27
CA LEU A 63 22.10 -19.93 -0.57
C LEU A 63 21.57 -18.68 0.15
N ASP A 64 22.45 -17.93 0.80
CA ASP A 64 22.07 -16.71 1.52
C ASP A 64 21.63 -15.60 0.56
N GLU A 65 22.34 -15.42 -0.56
CA GLU A 65 21.91 -14.50 -1.62
C GLU A 65 20.53 -14.87 -2.20
N ALA A 66 20.32 -16.16 -2.50
CA ALA A 66 19.03 -16.62 -3.02
C ALA A 66 17.89 -16.40 -2.02
N LYS A 67 18.13 -16.62 -0.71
CA LYS A 67 17.15 -16.35 0.36
C LYS A 67 16.84 -14.86 0.50
N GLN A 68 17.85 -14.00 0.42
CA GLN A 68 17.65 -12.55 0.48
C GLN A 68 16.80 -12.06 -0.69
N ARG A 69 17.11 -12.53 -1.91
CA ARG A 69 16.33 -12.19 -3.11
C ARG A 69 14.89 -12.71 -3.03
N LEU A 70 14.70 -13.95 -2.57
CA LEU A 70 13.38 -14.52 -2.34
C LEU A 70 12.58 -13.66 -1.35
N SER A 71 13.18 -13.30 -0.21
CA SER A 71 12.55 -12.47 0.81
C SER A 71 12.12 -11.12 0.26
N ALA A 72 12.99 -10.43 -0.48
CA ALA A 72 12.69 -9.14 -1.10
C ALA A 72 11.47 -9.23 -2.04
N LEU A 73 11.43 -10.26 -2.90
CA LEU A 73 10.31 -10.47 -3.80
C LEU A 73 9.01 -10.81 -3.06
N GLN A 74 9.08 -11.66 -2.02
CA GLN A 74 7.91 -12.01 -1.21
C GLN A 74 7.35 -10.81 -0.44
N ILE A 75 8.20 -9.91 0.04
CA ILE A 75 7.77 -8.63 0.63
C ILE A 75 7.06 -7.79 -0.43
N GLN A 76 7.63 -7.67 -1.63
CA GLN A 76 7.08 -6.87 -2.72
C GLN A 76 5.69 -7.33 -3.17
N VAL A 77 5.46 -8.65 -3.28
CA VAL A 77 4.14 -9.20 -3.64
C VAL A 77 3.21 -9.40 -2.43
N GLY A 78 3.70 -9.12 -1.22
CA GLY A 78 2.94 -9.19 0.02
C GLY A 78 2.71 -10.58 0.60
N THR A 79 3.48 -11.58 0.18
CA THR A 79 3.41 -12.97 0.69
C THR A 79 4.33 -13.22 1.89
N ALA A 80 5.14 -12.24 2.28
CA ALA A 80 5.95 -12.28 3.51
C ALA A 80 5.72 -11.04 4.37
N PRO A 81 5.87 -11.18 5.72
CA PRO A 81 5.87 -10.04 6.62
C PRO A 81 7.09 -9.14 6.35
N ALA A 82 6.97 -7.86 6.69
CA ALA A 82 8.02 -6.88 6.50
C ALA A 82 8.26 -6.06 7.78
N VAL A 83 9.49 -5.60 7.96
CA VAL A 83 9.92 -4.73 9.07
C VAL A 83 10.78 -3.62 8.51
N GLY A 84 10.58 -2.39 8.97
CA GLY A 84 11.34 -1.22 8.56
C GLY A 84 10.85 0.05 9.25
N PRO A 85 11.48 1.21 9.00
CA PRO A 85 10.98 2.48 9.49
C PRO A 85 9.59 2.76 8.92
N GLY A 86 8.78 3.53 9.65
CA GLY A 86 7.47 3.92 9.14
C GLY A 86 6.58 4.57 10.16
N VAL A 87 5.27 4.40 9.98
CA VAL A 87 4.24 5.02 10.82
C VAL A 87 3.20 4.01 11.30
N ARG A 88 2.69 4.24 12.51
CA ARG A 88 1.45 3.67 13.02
C ARG A 88 0.40 4.78 13.10
N MET A 89 -0.63 4.67 12.29
CA MET A 89 -1.78 5.57 12.28
C MET A 89 -2.96 4.91 12.99
N SER A 90 -3.59 5.62 13.90
CA SER A 90 -4.83 5.21 14.58
C SER A 90 -5.96 6.18 14.24
N ILE A 91 -7.13 5.63 13.95
CA ILE A 91 -8.35 6.38 13.68
C ILE A 91 -9.38 5.97 14.72
N ASP A 92 -9.54 6.81 15.73
CA ASP A 92 -10.60 6.69 16.72
C ASP A 92 -11.90 7.27 16.14
N ASP A 93 -12.99 6.53 16.24
CA ASP A 93 -14.30 6.88 15.67
C ASP A 93 -15.41 6.48 16.65
N PRO A 94 -15.53 7.18 17.80
CA PRO A 94 -16.52 6.85 18.82
C PRO A 94 -17.96 7.08 18.34
N ALA A 95 -18.16 7.91 17.31
CA ALA A 95 -19.46 8.19 16.71
C ALA A 95 -19.85 7.20 15.60
N GLY A 96 -18.93 6.31 15.17
CA GLY A 96 -19.16 5.38 14.07
C GLY A 96 -19.44 6.07 12.74
N LYS A 97 -18.87 7.25 12.50
CA LYS A 97 -19.14 8.10 11.32
C LYS A 97 -18.07 8.01 10.25
N VAL A 98 -16.89 7.47 10.56
CA VAL A 98 -15.81 7.28 9.59
C VAL A 98 -16.22 6.19 8.60
N GLY A 99 -16.42 6.58 7.35
CA GLY A 99 -16.79 5.72 6.23
C GLY A 99 -15.59 5.14 5.47
N PRO A 100 -15.88 4.24 4.51
CA PRO A 100 -14.85 3.59 3.70
C PRO A 100 -13.98 4.55 2.89
N GLU A 101 -14.56 5.67 2.43
CA GLU A 101 -13.85 6.72 1.70
C GLU A 101 -12.66 7.28 2.49
N VAL A 102 -12.84 7.52 3.78
CA VAL A 102 -11.78 8.07 4.65
C VAL A 102 -10.64 7.06 4.83
N VAL A 103 -10.99 5.78 5.00
CA VAL A 103 -10.02 4.69 5.13
C VAL A 103 -9.25 4.49 3.82
N LEU A 104 -9.95 4.55 2.69
CA LEU A 104 -9.34 4.46 1.37
C LEU A 104 -8.36 5.63 1.17
N ASP A 105 -8.79 6.86 1.40
CA ASP A 105 -7.94 8.05 1.29
C ASP A 105 -6.68 7.91 2.15
N ALA A 106 -6.81 7.46 3.39
CA ALA A 106 -5.66 7.22 4.27
C ALA A 106 -4.65 6.22 3.68
N ILE A 107 -5.12 5.14 3.06
CA ILE A 107 -4.26 4.18 2.37
C ILE A 107 -3.60 4.82 1.14
N GLN A 108 -4.35 5.63 0.38
CA GLN A 108 -3.85 6.25 -0.85
C GLN A 108 -2.82 7.34 -0.58
N GLU A 109 -3.01 8.16 0.46
CA GLU A 109 -2.02 9.16 0.88
C GLU A 109 -0.70 8.49 1.27
N LEU A 110 -0.75 7.39 2.02
CA LEU A 110 0.44 6.63 2.38
C LEU A 110 1.14 6.04 1.16
N ARG A 111 0.40 5.53 0.17
CA ARG A 111 0.99 5.06 -1.10
C ARG A 111 1.63 6.19 -1.89
N ALA A 112 0.95 7.33 -2.00
CA ALA A 112 1.46 8.50 -2.71
C ALA A 112 2.75 9.01 -2.06
N ALA A 113 2.85 8.88 -0.74
CA ALA A 113 4.02 9.21 0.06
C ALA A 113 5.15 8.16 -0.01
N GLY A 114 4.98 7.08 -0.77
CA GLY A 114 6.01 6.05 -0.98
C GLY A 114 6.01 4.91 0.03
N ALA A 115 4.88 4.62 0.69
CA ALA A 115 4.78 3.43 1.53
C ALA A 115 5.04 2.14 0.73
N GLU A 116 5.96 1.31 1.20
CA GLU A 116 6.39 0.07 0.54
C GLU A 116 5.54 -1.14 0.96
N ALA A 117 5.04 -1.13 2.20
CA ALA A 117 4.15 -2.15 2.73
C ALA A 117 3.15 -1.50 3.68
N ILE A 118 1.87 -1.86 3.55
CA ILE A 118 0.79 -1.33 4.38
C ILE A 118 -0.07 -2.49 4.88
N GLN A 119 -0.46 -2.46 6.15
CA GLN A 119 -1.56 -3.27 6.67
C GLN A 119 -2.60 -2.39 7.37
N ILE A 120 -3.85 -2.86 7.35
CA ILE A 120 -4.97 -2.22 8.04
C ILE A 120 -5.71 -3.22 8.92
N GLY A 121 -6.07 -2.81 10.13
CA GLY A 121 -6.91 -3.58 11.05
C GLY A 121 -8.00 -2.71 11.66
N GLY A 122 -9.04 -3.37 12.17
CA GLY A 122 -10.00 -2.76 13.08
C GLY A 122 -9.68 -3.10 14.54
N ARG A 123 -10.62 -2.79 15.43
CA ARG A 123 -10.56 -3.20 16.84
C ARG A 123 -10.45 -4.71 17.02
N ASP A 124 -11.17 -5.43 16.16
CA ASP A 124 -11.36 -6.87 16.23
C ASP A 124 -10.76 -7.53 14.98
N GLY A 125 -10.17 -8.71 15.15
CA GLY A 125 -9.63 -9.52 14.06
C GLY A 125 -8.15 -9.28 13.73
N ALA A 126 -7.65 -10.02 12.75
CA ALA A 126 -6.29 -9.89 12.25
C ALA A 126 -6.19 -8.73 11.25
N PRO A 127 -5.04 -8.03 11.18
CA PRO A 127 -4.82 -7.03 10.15
C PRO A 127 -4.75 -7.66 8.76
N LEU A 128 -5.10 -6.87 7.75
CA LEU A 128 -5.13 -7.25 6.35
C LEU A 128 -3.98 -6.55 5.62
N ARG A 129 -3.25 -7.32 4.81
CA ARG A 129 -2.19 -6.79 3.95
C ARG A 129 -2.81 -6.05 2.77
N VAL A 130 -2.54 -4.76 2.67
CA VAL A 130 -2.98 -3.95 1.53
C VAL A 130 -2.09 -4.28 0.33
N ALA A 131 -2.70 -4.56 -0.82
CA ALA A 131 -2.03 -4.78 -2.11
C ALA A 131 -2.69 -3.96 -3.23
N VAL A 132 -2.15 -4.05 -4.44
CA VAL A 132 -2.60 -3.27 -5.61
C VAL A 132 -4.10 -3.42 -5.90
N ASN A 133 -4.67 -4.60 -5.66
CA ASN A 133 -6.08 -4.90 -5.90
C ASN A 133 -6.95 -4.85 -4.63
N THR A 134 -6.43 -4.32 -3.52
CA THR A 134 -7.24 -4.12 -2.31
C THR A 134 -8.39 -3.18 -2.60
N TRP A 135 -9.60 -3.57 -2.20
CA TRP A 135 -10.78 -2.72 -2.28
C TRP A 135 -11.32 -2.42 -0.88
N VAL A 136 -11.92 -1.23 -0.75
CA VAL A 136 -12.51 -0.72 0.49
C VAL A 136 -13.97 -0.34 0.21
N GLY A 137 -14.88 -0.76 1.07
CA GLY A 137 -16.32 -0.51 0.94
C GLY A 137 -17.06 -0.65 2.28
N GLY A 138 -18.36 -0.90 2.24
CA GLY A 138 -19.17 -1.00 3.47
C GLY A 138 -19.87 0.31 3.81
N ARG A 139 -19.90 0.66 5.10
CA ARG A 139 -20.58 1.87 5.60
C ARG A 139 -19.82 2.47 6.78
N SER A 140 -20.18 3.69 7.18
CA SER A 140 -19.64 4.33 8.37
C SER A 140 -19.72 3.43 9.61
N GLY A 141 -18.61 3.36 10.35
CA GLY A 141 -18.46 2.50 11.54
C GLY A 141 -18.36 0.99 11.27
N ALA A 142 -18.43 0.56 10.01
CA ALA A 142 -18.29 -0.84 9.57
C ALA A 142 -17.69 -0.90 8.16
N VAL A 143 -16.40 -0.58 8.08
CA VAL A 143 -15.64 -0.56 6.83
C VAL A 143 -15.26 -1.99 6.43
N VAL A 144 -15.48 -2.35 5.17
CA VAL A 144 -15.11 -3.65 4.62
C VAL A 144 -13.86 -3.50 3.77
N VAL A 145 -12.82 -4.28 4.07
CA VAL A 145 -11.57 -4.34 3.30
C VAL A 145 -11.38 -5.77 2.82
N ASP A 146 -11.30 -5.97 1.50
CA ASP A 146 -11.14 -7.30 0.89
C ASP A 146 -12.11 -8.37 1.44
N GLY A 147 -13.36 -7.97 1.67
CA GLY A 147 -14.43 -8.84 2.17
C GLY A 147 -14.46 -9.01 3.69
N THR A 148 -13.49 -8.45 4.42
CA THR A 148 -13.44 -8.49 5.88
C THR A 148 -13.97 -7.19 6.48
N THR A 149 -14.99 -7.28 7.33
CA THR A 149 -15.55 -6.12 8.05
C THR A 149 -14.66 -5.74 9.23
N LEU A 150 -14.23 -4.48 9.27
CA LEU A 150 -13.47 -3.85 10.33
C LEU A 150 -14.36 -2.88 11.10
N ALA A 151 -14.28 -2.91 12.43
CA ALA A 151 -14.92 -1.95 13.32
C ALA A 151 -13.89 -0.98 13.91
N PRO A 152 -14.26 0.27 14.23
CA PRO A 152 -13.35 1.23 14.82
C PRO A 152 -12.95 0.85 16.26
N PRO A 153 -11.80 1.34 16.77
CA PRO A 153 -10.82 2.16 16.06
C PRO A 153 -10.08 1.39 14.96
N TYR A 154 -9.73 2.09 13.89
CA TYR A 154 -8.93 1.52 12.80
C TYR A 154 -7.44 1.78 13.03
N THR A 155 -6.59 0.81 12.72
CA THR A 155 -5.13 0.97 12.77
C THR A 155 -4.54 0.68 11.41
N VAL A 156 -3.71 1.59 10.90
CA VAL A 156 -2.93 1.39 9.68
C VAL A 156 -1.45 1.46 10.04
N VAL A 157 -0.70 0.45 9.63
CA VAL A 157 0.76 0.43 9.77
C VAL A 157 1.37 0.45 8.39
N ALA A 158 2.29 1.37 8.15
CA ALA A 158 2.96 1.53 6.86
C ALA A 158 4.48 1.65 7.04
N ILE A 159 5.23 0.95 6.20
CA ILE A 159 6.69 1.03 6.10
C ILE A 159 7.07 2.02 5.00
N GLY A 160 8.02 2.90 5.27
CA GLY A 160 8.53 3.94 4.37
C GLY A 160 9.27 5.04 5.16
N ASP A 161 9.56 6.17 4.52
CA ASP A 161 10.18 7.31 5.21
C ASP A 161 9.20 7.94 6.22
N PRO A 162 9.45 7.87 7.55
CA PRO A 162 8.45 8.27 8.55
C PRO A 162 8.03 9.75 8.45
N PRO A 163 8.94 10.72 8.24
CA PRO A 163 8.55 12.12 8.06
C PRO A 163 7.69 12.34 6.82
N THR A 164 8.01 11.70 5.69
CA THR A 164 7.24 11.83 4.44
C THR A 164 5.85 11.21 4.58
N LEU A 165 5.75 10.01 5.14
CA LEU A 165 4.47 9.35 5.42
C LEU A 165 3.60 10.20 6.36
N ALA A 166 4.22 10.75 7.41
CA ALA A 166 3.49 11.57 8.38
C ALA A 166 3.04 12.91 7.80
N ALA A 167 3.86 13.54 6.95
CA ALA A 167 3.49 14.78 6.28
C ALA A 167 2.28 14.58 5.34
N ALA A 168 2.25 13.47 4.58
CA ALA A 168 1.18 13.20 3.63
C ALA A 168 -0.20 13.06 4.29
N VAL A 169 -0.29 12.34 5.40
CA VAL A 169 -1.57 12.17 6.13
C VAL A 169 -2.04 13.49 6.77
N ASN A 170 -1.12 14.39 7.10
CA ASN A 170 -1.41 15.70 7.70
C ASN A 170 -1.66 16.82 6.68
N ILE A 171 -1.79 16.52 5.38
CA ILE A 171 -2.09 17.53 4.37
C ILE A 171 -3.44 18.21 4.70
N PRO A 172 -3.49 19.57 4.77
CA PRO A 172 -4.72 20.30 5.07
C PRO A 172 -5.85 19.96 4.10
N GLY A 173 -7.06 19.81 4.63
CA GLY A 173 -8.24 19.38 3.90
C GLY A 173 -8.36 17.86 3.70
N GLY A 174 -7.32 17.08 4.01
CA GLY A 174 -7.23 15.65 3.78
C GLY A 174 -7.84 14.78 4.88
N VAL A 175 -7.16 13.66 5.17
CA VAL A 175 -7.69 12.57 6.02
C VAL A 175 -7.91 13.02 7.46
N VAL A 176 -6.94 13.73 8.05
CA VAL A 176 -7.03 14.23 9.45
C VAL A 176 -8.25 15.12 9.65
N ASP A 177 -8.47 16.06 8.73
CA ASP A 177 -9.61 16.98 8.80
C ASP A 177 -10.93 16.26 8.57
N THR A 178 -10.95 15.27 7.68
CA THR A 178 -12.15 14.48 7.38
C THR A 178 -12.57 13.58 8.56
N VAL A 179 -11.60 12.94 9.22
CA VAL A 179 -11.83 12.20 10.48
C VAL A 179 -12.36 13.14 11.56
N SER A 180 -11.73 14.32 11.72
CA SER A 180 -12.13 15.30 12.72
C SER A 180 -13.54 15.84 12.50
N ARG A 181 -13.92 16.14 11.24
CA ARG A 181 -15.30 16.54 10.87
C ARG A 181 -16.33 15.46 11.17
N SER A 182 -15.92 14.19 11.14
CA SER A 182 -16.77 13.05 11.49
C SER A 182 -16.91 12.86 13.00
N GLY A 183 -16.22 13.65 13.82
CA GLY A 183 -16.19 13.53 15.28
C GLY A 183 -15.20 12.47 15.78
N GLY A 184 -14.33 11.96 14.90
CA GLY A 184 -13.24 11.06 15.25
C GLY A 184 -11.94 11.79 15.59
N ARG A 185 -10.89 11.02 15.86
CA ARG A 185 -9.53 11.53 16.06
C ARG A 185 -8.54 10.65 15.31
N LEU A 186 -7.69 11.26 14.50
CA LEU A 186 -6.55 10.58 13.88
C LEU A 186 -5.29 10.84 14.70
N GLY A 187 -4.59 9.78 15.11
CA GLY A 187 -3.26 9.83 15.70
C GLY A 187 -2.25 9.22 14.75
N ILE A 188 -1.03 9.77 14.69
CA ILE A 188 0.06 9.20 13.91
C ILE A 188 1.35 9.18 14.74
N GLU A 189 1.98 8.02 14.77
CA GLU A 189 3.23 7.77 15.48
C GLU A 189 4.29 7.37 14.45
N GLN A 190 5.40 8.12 14.39
CA GLN A 190 6.58 7.75 13.63
C GLN A 190 7.45 6.79 14.45
N ALA A 191 8.04 5.80 13.81
CA ALA A 191 8.96 4.87 14.47
C ALA A 191 10.07 4.42 13.53
N ASP A 192 11.26 4.20 14.10
CA ASP A 192 12.42 3.63 13.39
C ASP A 192 12.18 2.18 12.96
N SER A 193 11.20 1.52 13.59
CA SER A 193 10.81 0.15 13.26
C SER A 193 9.33 -0.09 13.52
N VAL A 194 8.61 -0.46 12.46
CA VAL A 194 7.25 -0.99 12.49
C VAL A 194 7.22 -2.34 11.78
N THR A 195 6.23 -3.17 12.13
CA THR A 195 6.03 -4.49 11.52
C THR A 195 4.72 -4.53 10.76
N VAL A 196 4.79 -4.89 9.48
CA VAL A 196 3.66 -5.31 8.67
C VAL A 196 3.66 -6.84 8.67
N SER A 197 2.89 -7.42 9.60
CA SER A 197 2.83 -8.88 9.81
C SER A 197 1.83 -9.57 8.88
N ALA A 198 0.82 -8.85 8.39
CA ALA A 198 -0.17 -9.40 7.49
C ALA A 198 0.47 -9.79 6.14
N THR A 199 0.05 -10.93 5.61
CA THR A 199 0.40 -11.42 4.28
C THR A 199 -0.84 -11.63 3.43
N ARG A 200 -0.66 -11.74 2.12
CA ARG A 200 -1.69 -12.21 1.19
C ARG A 200 -1.36 -13.60 0.72
N ASP A 201 -2.40 -14.41 0.58
CA ASP A 201 -2.31 -15.61 -0.23
C ASP A 201 -2.40 -15.23 -1.72
N PRO A 202 -1.48 -15.74 -2.55
CA PRO A 202 -1.59 -15.55 -3.98
C PRO A 202 -2.83 -16.29 -4.48
N ALA A 203 -3.83 -15.54 -4.94
CA ALA A 203 -5.01 -16.14 -5.56
C ALA A 203 -4.59 -17.02 -6.75
N ALA A 204 -5.15 -18.23 -6.81
CA ALA A 204 -4.91 -19.17 -7.90
C ALA A 204 -5.41 -18.56 -9.23
N ARG A 205 -4.53 -18.54 -10.24
CA ARG A 205 -4.92 -18.15 -11.60
C ARG A 205 -5.54 -19.37 -12.28
N HIS A 206 -6.83 -19.30 -12.61
CA HIS A 206 -7.51 -20.39 -13.32
C HIS A 206 -7.24 -20.41 -14.83
N TYR A 207 -6.90 -19.26 -15.41
CA TYR A 207 -6.75 -19.09 -16.87
C TYR A 207 -5.44 -18.41 -17.27
N ALA A 208 -5.02 -17.41 -16.49
CA ALA A 208 -3.86 -16.60 -16.84
C ALA A 208 -2.56 -17.40 -16.68
N GLN A 209 -1.75 -17.42 -17.74
CA GLN A 209 -0.38 -17.89 -17.73
C GLN A 209 0.57 -16.73 -18.04
N PRO A 210 1.80 -16.76 -17.53
CA PRO A 210 2.83 -15.78 -17.90
C PRO A 210 3.03 -15.75 -19.41
N GLY A 211 3.14 -14.54 -19.98
CA GLY A 211 3.35 -14.37 -21.42
C GLY A 211 4.73 -14.86 -21.85
N ASN A 212 4.80 -15.43 -23.06
CA ASN A 212 6.05 -15.84 -23.71
C ASN A 212 6.96 -14.65 -24.03
#